data_AF-A0A7Y8WI53-F1
#
_entry.id   AF-A0A7Y8WI53-F1
#
_cell.length_a   1.000
_cell.length_b   1.000
_cell.length_c   1.000
_cell.angle_alpha   90.00
_cell.angle_beta   90.00
_cell.angle_gamma   90.00
#
_symmetry.space_group_name_H-M   'P 1'
#
loop_
_entity.id
_entity.type
_entity.pdbx_description
1 polymer ?
#
loop_
_entity_poly.entity_id
_entity_poly.type
_entity_poly.pdbx_seq_one_letter_code
_entity_poly.pdbx_strand_id
1 'polypeptide(L)'
;MTVSIDGHDYLEKVDLTPQDFFHKMFSTEVLPKTSQPAPASFAKAFSQFGPDTEILCFTIASGLSGTYQSVCIGKDLSKSSVNPLAVDTGI
;
A
#
# COMPACT_ATOMS: atom_id res chain seq x y z
N MET A 1 2.06 -0.65 3.97
CA MET A 1 2.49 -1.89 3.28
C MET A 1 3.12 -2.77 4.33
N THR A 2 2.92 -4.08 4.25
CA THR A 2 3.49 -5.01 5.25
C THR A 2 4.70 -5.72 4.65
N VAL A 3 5.73 -5.90 5.47
CA VAL A 3 6.91 -6.71 5.17
C VAL A 3 6.89 -7.93 6.08
N SER A 4 6.96 -9.12 5.49
CA SER A 4 7.03 -10.41 6.19
C SER A 4 8.49 -10.89 6.23
N ILE A 5 9.04 -11.08 7.42
CA ILE A 5 10.41 -11.55 7.68
C ILE A 5 10.34 -12.67 8.73
N ASP A 6 10.86 -13.86 8.42
CA ASP A 6 10.86 -15.04 9.32
C ASP A 6 9.50 -15.35 9.97
N GLY A 7 8.40 -15.18 9.21
CA GLY A 7 7.04 -15.44 9.70
C GLY A 7 6.46 -14.33 10.58
N HIS A 8 7.17 -13.20 10.76
CA HIS A 8 6.69 -12.00 11.42
C HIS A 8 6.33 -10.92 10.41
N ASP A 9 5.19 -10.29 10.62
CA ASP A 9 4.69 -9.19 9.79
C ASP A 9 4.96 -7.84 10.46
N TYR A 10 5.50 -6.90 9.70
CA TYR A 10 5.83 -5.56 10.15
C TYR A 10 5.18 -4.51 9.24
N LEU A 11 4.57 -3.47 9.82
CA LEU A 11 4.14 -2.32 9.05
C LEU A 11 5.36 -1.44 8.74
N GLU A 12 5.66 -1.30 7.45
CA GLU A 12 6.81 -0.51 6.98
C GLU A 12 6.74 0.93 7.53
N LYS A 13 7.88 1.46 7.99
CA LYS A 13 8.04 2.81 8.58
C LYS A 13 7.28 3.05 9.90
N VAL A 14 6.55 2.06 10.41
CA VAL A 14 5.88 2.12 11.71
C VAL A 14 6.56 1.16 12.67
N ASP A 15 6.57 -0.13 12.32
CA ASP A 15 7.18 -1.18 13.14
C ASP A 15 8.59 -1.55 12.66
N LEU A 16 8.97 -1.10 11.46
CA LEU A 16 10.22 -1.46 10.81
C LEU A 16 10.83 -0.26 10.07
N THR A 17 11.99 0.20 10.53
CA THR A 17 12.77 1.23 9.85
C THR A 17 13.52 0.64 8.65
N PRO A 18 13.93 1.45 7.65
CA PRO A 18 14.76 0.96 6.54
C PRO A 18 16.07 0.32 7.01
N GLN A 19 16.73 0.91 8.02
CA GLN A 19 17.96 0.37 8.58
C GLN A 19 17.74 -1.01 9.19
N ASP A 20 16.66 -1.17 9.99
CA ASP A 20 16.32 -2.44 10.61
C ASP A 20 15.88 -3.49 9.58
N PHE A 21 15.18 -3.07 8.53
CA PHE A 21 14.83 -3.93 7.40
C PHE A 21 16.08 -4.53 6.78
N PHE A 22 17.08 -3.70 6.43
CA PHE A 22 18.32 -4.20 5.82
C PHE A 22 19.09 -5.12 6.79
N HIS A 23 19.22 -4.75 8.06
CA HIS A 23 19.88 -5.62 9.05
C HIS A 23 19.20 -6.98 9.16
N LYS A 24 17.86 -7.01 9.25
CA LYS A 24 17.09 -8.26 9.29
C LYS A 24 17.25 -9.05 8.00
N MET A 25 17.05 -8.43 6.84
CA MET A 25 17.18 -9.05 5.53
C MET A 25 18.54 -9.73 5.33
N PHE A 26 19.64 -9.10 5.75
CA PHE A 26 20.98 -9.71 5.66
C PHE A 26 21.23 -10.83 6.66
N SER A 27 20.40 -10.93 7.71
CA SER A 27 20.54 -11.90 8.79
C SER A 27 19.62 -13.11 8.63
N THR A 28 18.68 -13.09 7.67
CA THR A 28 17.70 -14.15 7.43
C THR A 28 18.06 -15.01 6.21
N GLU A 29 17.87 -16.32 6.30
CA GLU A 29 18.10 -17.23 5.16
C GLU A 29 17.03 -17.08 4.07
N VAL A 30 15.79 -16.79 4.46
CA VAL A 30 14.67 -16.60 3.53
C VAL A 30 14.51 -15.12 3.26
N LEU A 31 14.47 -14.76 1.96
CA LEU A 31 14.26 -13.37 1.58
C LEU A 31 12.91 -12.84 2.08
N PRO A 32 12.88 -11.61 2.62
CA PRO A 32 11.65 -10.93 2.99
C PRO A 32 10.63 -10.89 1.85
N LYS A 33 9.35 -10.93 2.21
CA LYS A 33 8.23 -10.74 1.28
C LYS A 33 7.49 -9.46 1.62
N THR A 34 6.86 -8.85 0.63
CA THR A 34 5.98 -7.70 0.82
C THR A 34 4.56 -8.06 0.39
N SER A 35 3.57 -7.40 0.98
CA SER A 35 2.17 -7.51 0.54
C SER A 35 1.61 -6.15 0.13
N GLN A 36 0.76 -6.12 -0.90
CA GLN A 36 0.02 -4.92 -1.22
C GLN A 36 -0.96 -4.55 -0.07
N PRO A 37 -1.25 -3.25 0.14
CA PRO A 37 -2.30 -2.84 1.06
C PRO A 37 -3.66 -3.39 0.63
N ALA A 38 -4.50 -3.79 1.59
CA ALA A 38 -5.85 -4.25 1.29
C ALA A 38 -6.73 -3.11 0.71
N PRO A 39 -7.67 -3.40 -0.20
CA PRO A 39 -8.60 -2.40 -0.74
C PRO A 39 -9.36 -1.61 0.33
N ALA A 40 -9.73 -2.26 1.44
CA ALA A 40 -10.40 -1.62 2.56
C ALA A 40 -9.58 -0.50 3.22
N SER A 41 -8.25 -0.59 3.18
CA SER A 41 -7.36 0.47 3.70
C SER A 41 -7.45 1.73 2.84
N PHE A 42 -7.51 1.58 1.51
CA PHE A 42 -7.72 2.70 0.60
C PHE A 42 -9.13 3.29 0.74
N ALA A 43 -10.15 2.42 0.85
CA ALA A 43 -11.52 2.85 1.11
C ALA A 43 -11.61 3.75 2.35
N LYS A 44 -11.03 3.30 3.47
CA LYS A 44 -10.97 4.06 4.72
C LYS A 44 -10.24 5.38 4.56
N ALA A 45 -9.14 5.43 3.80
CA ALA A 45 -8.40 6.66 3.57
C ALA A 45 -9.23 7.67 2.74
N PHE A 46 -9.87 7.23 1.66
CA PHE A 46 -10.68 8.10 0.81
C PHE A 46 -11.94 8.64 1.50
N SER A 47 -12.54 7.87 2.42
CA SER A 47 -13.70 8.32 3.20
C SER A 47 -13.41 9.45 4.19
N GLN A 48 -12.13 9.84 4.39
CA GLN A 48 -11.75 10.93 5.29
C GLN A 48 -11.88 12.32 4.65
N PHE A 49 -12.07 12.39 3.33
CA PHE A 49 -12.08 13.64 2.58
C PHE A 49 -13.50 14.02 2.14
N GLY A 50 -13.76 15.33 2.08
CA GLY A 50 -15.05 15.89 1.65
C GLY A 50 -15.18 16.00 0.12
N PRO A 51 -16.39 16.22 -0.42
CA PRO A 51 -16.70 16.21 -1.85
C PRO A 51 -15.86 17.16 -2.70
N ASP A 52 -15.41 18.28 -2.13
CA ASP A 52 -14.62 19.29 -2.85
C ASP A 52 -13.11 18.94 -2.93
N THR A 53 -12.74 17.73 -2.49
CA THR A 53 -11.34 17.28 -2.49
C THR A 53 -11.02 16.50 -3.76
N GLU A 54 -10.08 17.01 -4.55
CA GLU A 54 -9.48 16.25 -5.65
C GLU A 54 -8.32 15.38 -5.15
N ILE A 55 -8.28 14.12 -5.56
CA ILE A 55 -7.28 13.15 -5.09
C ILE A 55 -6.62 12.46 -6.29
N LEU A 56 -5.29 12.60 -6.37
CA LEU A 56 -4.43 11.77 -7.22
C LEU A 56 -3.77 10.69 -6.35
N CYS A 57 -3.96 9.43 -6.70
CA CYS A 57 -3.37 8.30 -6.00
C CYS A 57 -2.35 7.61 -6.91
N PHE A 58 -1.07 7.94 -6.72
CA PHE A 58 0.04 7.32 -7.44
C PHE A 58 0.39 5.97 -6.83
N THR A 59 0.53 4.96 -7.67
CA THR A 59 0.94 3.62 -7.25
C THR A 59 2.19 3.17 -8.00
N ILE A 60 2.97 2.28 -7.37
CA ILE A 60 3.98 1.49 -8.07
C ILE A 60 3.36 0.79 -9.29
N ALA A 61 4.21 0.49 -10.28
CA ALA A 61 3.86 -0.23 -11.49
C ALA A 61 2.88 -1.38 -11.23
N SER A 62 1.76 -1.41 -11.96
CA SER A 62 0.79 -2.52 -11.87
C SER A 62 1.39 -3.87 -12.25
N GLY A 63 2.44 -3.88 -13.08
CA GLY A 63 3.20 -5.08 -13.42
C GLY A 63 4.05 -5.65 -12.29
N LEU A 64 4.37 -4.85 -11.27
CA LEU A 64 5.16 -5.26 -10.10
C LEU A 64 4.30 -5.54 -8.87
N SER A 65 3.11 -4.93 -8.78
CA SER A 65 2.25 -5.04 -7.60
C SER A 65 0.77 -4.88 -7.92
N GLY A 66 -0.07 -5.62 -7.22
CA GLY A 66 -1.53 -5.44 -7.22
C GLY A 66 -2.01 -4.18 -6.49
N THR A 67 -1.13 -3.25 -6.14
CA THR A 67 -1.48 -2.02 -5.41
C THR A 67 -2.40 -1.12 -6.22
N TYR A 68 -2.15 -0.92 -7.52
CA TYR A 68 -3.04 -0.17 -8.41
C TYR A 68 -4.46 -0.74 -8.38
N GLN A 69 -4.60 -2.05 -8.53
CA GLN A 69 -5.89 -2.73 -8.48
C GLN A 69 -6.56 -2.58 -7.11
N SER A 70 -5.78 -2.61 -6.03
CA SER A 70 -6.31 -2.43 -4.68
C SER A 70 -6.86 -1.02 -4.46
N VAL A 71 -6.24 0.00 -5.07
CA VAL A 71 -6.76 1.37 -5.10
C VAL A 71 -8.10 1.43 -5.85
N CYS A 72 -8.18 0.85 -7.05
CA CYS A 72 -9.41 0.83 -7.85
C CYS A 72 -10.58 0.19 -7.08
N ILE A 73 -10.35 -0.97 -6.49
CA ILE A 73 -11.37 -1.65 -5.66
C ILE A 73 -11.70 -0.81 -4.42
N GLY A 74 -10.69 -0.22 -3.77
CA GLY A 74 -10.87 0.62 -2.58
C GLY A 74 -11.70 1.87 -2.85
N LYS A 75 -11.52 2.49 -4.02
CA LYS A 75 -12.34 3.60 -4.50
C LYS A 75 -13.81 3.20 -4.59
N ASP A 76 -14.11 2.07 -5.24
CA ASP A 76 -15.49 1.56 -5.38
C ASP A 76 -16.11 1.20 -4.03
N LEU A 77 -15.30 0.70 -3.09
CA LEU A 77 -15.72 0.35 -1.73
C LEU A 77 -15.97 1.57 -0.83
N SER A 78 -15.28 2.69 -1.06
CA SER A 78 -15.23 3.82 -0.11
C SER A 78 -16.60 4.47 0.17
N LYS A 79 -17.58 4.28 -0.72
CA LYS A 79 -18.87 5.02 -0.74
C LYS A 79 -18.70 6.53 -0.52
N SER A 80 -17.49 7.05 -0.78
CA SER A 80 -17.11 8.42 -0.47
C SER A 80 -17.67 9.35 -1.54
N SER A 81 -17.85 10.62 -1.19
CA SER A 81 -18.23 11.65 -2.14
C SER A 81 -17.06 12.09 -3.03
N VAL A 82 -15.84 11.66 -2.72
CA VAL A 82 -14.66 11.90 -3.57
C VAL A 82 -14.51 10.82 -4.63
N ASN A 83 -13.95 11.20 -5.78
CA ASN A 83 -13.67 10.30 -6.90
C ASN A 83 -12.15 10.28 -7.21
N PRO A 84 -11.34 9.52 -6.45
CA PRO A 84 -9.89 9.49 -6.65
C PRO A 84 -9.51 9.03 -8.07
N LEU A 85 -8.51 9.66 -8.66
CA LEU A 85 -7.87 9.19 -9.88
C LEU A 85 -6.65 8.34 -9.50
N ALA A 86 -6.75 7.03 -9.76
CA ALA A 86 -5.63 6.11 -9.62
C ALA A 86 -4.67 6.30 -10.80
N VAL A 87 -3.38 6.43 -10.51
CA VAL A 87 -2.33 6.62 -11.52
C VAL A 87 -1.30 5.50 -11.36
N ASP A 88 -1.26 4.62 -12.35
CA ASP A 88 -0.14 3.69 -12.50
C ASP A 88 1.08 4.47 -13.01
N THR A 89 2.14 4.49 -12.21
CA THR A 89 3.36 5.23 -12.55
C THR A 89 4.24 4.49 -13.56
N GLY A 90 4.03 3.19 -13.76
CA GLY A 90 4.85 2.35 -14.63
C GLY A 90 6.28 2.07 -14.10
N ILE A 91 6.59 2.50 -12.87
CA ILE A 91 7.88 2.28 -12.18
C ILE A 91 7.70 1.66 -10.80
#